data_AF-A0A7S2PNP3-F1
#
_entry.id   AF-A0A7S2PNP3-F1
#
_cell.length_a   1.000
_cell.length_b   1.000
_cell.length_c   1.000
_cell.angle_alpha   90.00
_cell.angle_beta   90.00
_cell.angle_gamma   90.00
#
_symmetry.space_group_name_H-M   'P 1'
#
loop_
_entity.id
_entity.type
_entity.pdbx_description
1 polymer ?
#
loop_
_entity_poly.entity_id
_entity_poly.type
_entity_poly.pdbx_seq_one_letter_code
_entity_poly.pdbx_strand_id
1 'polypeptide(L)'
;AVDDATLSSVTSESRVVAFPWRGGAGEIRCVDSPGLGDSGGRDSRHVSGLADLLQRDVKYVHAFVVVLNSQEPRVTCHLKEMLLLFGSMFGEGYLRHVLLCFTRWEYDKRAKKKRVRTGMSELRLAELMNQELRKLLGHDFDCPCVFLDNNVNSCTEEELEDEFEDEAEAVKREFEDELGKVHEFMLGTKPFLCQDVKSITTEKDALKHKVLQLIQVVNEEALGRRLICAESGVIHRGWLRWRRRWVFGVLRRQHLRLFADEESTEPTGPKEVDLTGCICSTGSEWQLLHGRFPAFTVYRPVNVQGAARSYFCHVFQVRTEEERQRWVLLAQEATQISESCHRIEKFHGGLRAAAGRAEYERAMDIVAAETMVIPVEWLLQQVDSKNRKPTLQQAMKDLQRDRVVVDGVDFHCPLGDDLAAHICDQVLEAAGRPAEEHAEVKASVIARDVLLGCSRTQGGGDTFDAVQLLFGSNDQGLVLCKPDAPTEPILV
;
A
#
# COMPACT_ATOMS: atom_id res chain seq x y z
N ALA A 1 -32.39 48.62 31.10
CA ALA A 1 -32.54 47.37 30.35
C ALA A 1 -31.35 47.33 29.41
N VAL A 2 -30.45 46.38 29.62
CA VAL A 2 -29.25 46.19 28.82
C VAL A 2 -29.70 45.33 27.64
N ASP A 3 -29.67 45.91 26.44
CA ASP A 3 -29.95 45.17 25.21
C ASP A 3 -28.82 44.17 24.99
N ASP A 4 -29.21 42.91 25.02
CA ASP A 4 -28.43 41.73 24.74
C ASP A 4 -28.13 41.72 23.23
N ALA A 5 -26.99 42.30 22.85
CA ALA A 5 -26.51 42.33 21.47
C ALA A 5 -26.10 40.92 21.05
N THR A 6 -27.07 40.16 20.54
CA THR A 6 -26.84 38.92 19.82
C THR A 6 -25.90 39.20 18.64
N LEU A 7 -24.73 38.55 18.66
CA LEU A 7 -23.75 38.52 17.56
C LEU A 7 -24.43 37.99 16.28
N SER A 8 -25.01 38.88 15.48
CA SER A 8 -25.47 38.54 14.15
C SER A 8 -24.25 38.44 13.22
N SER A 9 -24.07 37.28 12.58
CA SER A 9 -23.03 37.10 11.55
C SER A 9 -23.22 38.14 10.44
N VAL A 10 -22.21 38.99 10.22
CA VAL A 10 -22.24 40.05 9.19
C VAL A 10 -22.11 39.46 7.78
N THR A 11 -21.50 38.28 7.65
CA THR A 11 -21.33 37.56 6.38
C THR A 11 -22.41 36.49 6.25
N SER A 12 -23.24 36.56 5.20
CA SER A 12 -24.33 35.62 4.92
C SER A 12 -24.00 34.59 3.84
N GLU A 13 -22.98 34.83 3.02
CA GLU A 13 -22.56 33.96 1.91
C GLU A 13 -21.03 33.94 1.80
N SER A 14 -20.47 32.79 1.40
CA SER A 14 -19.03 32.66 1.17
C SER A 14 -18.60 33.45 -0.05
N ARG A 15 -17.48 34.17 0.03
CA ARG A 15 -16.97 35.01 -1.06
C ARG A 15 -15.49 34.79 -1.29
N VAL A 16 -15.12 34.74 -2.57
CA VAL A 16 -13.72 34.69 -3.00
C VAL A 16 -13.28 36.11 -3.36
N VAL A 17 -12.22 36.57 -2.72
CA VAL A 17 -11.64 37.89 -2.93
C VAL A 17 -10.12 37.76 -3.14
N ALA A 18 -9.58 38.56 -4.06
CA ALA A 18 -8.15 38.58 -4.34
C ALA A 18 -7.58 39.97 -4.04
N PHE A 19 -6.48 40.03 -3.30
CA PHE A 19 -5.82 41.26 -2.91
C PHE A 19 -4.30 41.14 -3.05
N PRO A 20 -3.58 42.23 -3.36
CA PRO A 20 -2.13 42.24 -3.26
C PRO A 20 -1.71 42.13 -1.79
N TRP A 21 -0.81 41.21 -1.49
CA TRP A 21 -0.23 41.06 -0.16
C TRP A 21 0.56 42.31 0.20
N ARG A 22 0.08 43.04 1.21
CA ARG A 22 0.69 44.32 1.68
C ARG A 22 0.94 45.32 0.54
N GLY A 23 0.14 45.30 -0.53
CA GLY A 23 0.32 46.17 -1.69
C GLY A 23 1.54 45.83 -2.58
N GLY A 24 2.19 44.69 -2.33
CA GLY A 24 3.32 44.19 -3.13
C GLY A 24 2.88 43.39 -4.37
N ALA A 25 3.85 42.72 -5.01
CA ALA A 25 3.65 41.96 -6.24
C ALA A 25 3.02 40.57 -6.05
N GLY A 26 2.87 40.08 -4.81
CA GLY A 26 2.21 38.81 -4.51
C GLY A 26 0.70 38.99 -4.38
N GLU A 27 -0.08 38.14 -5.04
CA GLU A 27 -1.55 38.11 -4.90
C GLU A 27 -1.95 37.02 -3.91
N ILE A 28 -2.87 37.36 -3.00
CA ILE A 28 -3.51 36.40 -2.11
C ILE A 28 -4.99 36.35 -2.42
N ARG A 29 -5.49 35.12 -2.54
CA ARG A 29 -6.91 34.82 -2.68
C ARG A 29 -7.44 34.30 -1.36
N CYS A 30 -8.37 35.05 -0.77
CA CYS A 30 -9.05 34.67 0.46
C CYS A 30 -10.46 34.17 0.13
N VAL A 31 -10.87 33.14 0.85
CA VAL A 31 -12.27 32.69 0.90
C VAL A 31 -12.80 33.12 2.25
N ASP A 32 -13.63 34.16 2.27
CA ASP A 32 -14.35 34.54 3.48
C ASP A 32 -15.59 33.66 3.61
N SER A 33 -15.80 33.09 4.80
CA SER A 33 -16.91 32.20 5.09
C SER A 33 -17.84 32.82 6.13
N PRO A 34 -19.17 32.64 6.03
CA PRO A 34 -20.10 33.03 7.08
C PRO A 34 -19.68 32.50 8.45
N GLY A 35 -19.86 33.31 9.49
CA GLY A 35 -19.67 32.84 10.86
C GLY A 35 -20.60 31.66 11.15
N LEU A 36 -20.05 30.59 11.72
CA LEU A 36 -20.81 29.39 12.05
C LEU A 36 -21.44 29.52 13.45
N GLY A 37 -22.75 29.31 13.54
CA GLY A 37 -23.51 29.53 14.76
C GLY A 37 -24.62 30.57 14.61
N ASP A 38 -25.23 30.66 13.43
CA ASP A 38 -26.47 31.44 13.29
C ASP A 38 -27.61 30.73 14.03
N SER A 39 -28.23 31.47 14.95
CA SER A 39 -29.47 31.10 15.66
C SER A 39 -30.61 30.55 14.79
N GLY A 40 -30.55 30.70 13.47
CA GLY A 40 -31.49 30.15 12.49
C GLY A 40 -31.27 28.69 12.07
N GLY A 41 -30.26 27.98 12.58
CA GLY A 41 -30.06 26.53 12.31
C GLY A 41 -29.69 26.20 10.85
N ARG A 42 -29.02 27.13 10.16
CA ARG A 42 -28.65 27.03 8.73
C ARG A 42 -27.21 26.54 8.51
N ASP A 43 -26.47 26.24 9.57
CA ASP A 43 -25.03 26.01 9.53
C ASP A 43 -24.63 24.84 8.62
N SER A 44 -25.41 23.75 8.57
CA SER A 44 -25.15 22.63 7.67
C SER A 44 -25.20 23.01 6.18
N ARG A 45 -26.04 23.98 5.79
CA ARG A 45 -26.11 24.50 4.42
C ARG A 45 -24.94 25.43 4.11
N HIS A 46 -24.53 26.26 5.06
CA HIS A 46 -23.37 27.15 4.88
C HIS A 46 -22.07 26.35 4.76
N VAL A 47 -21.87 25.31 5.58
CA VAL A 47 -20.67 24.47 5.48
C VAL A 47 -20.66 23.66 4.18
N SER A 48 -21.82 23.13 3.75
CA SER A 48 -21.91 22.43 2.45
C SER A 48 -21.63 23.36 1.27
N GLY A 49 -22.19 24.58 1.27
CA GLY A 49 -21.94 25.56 0.21
C GLY A 49 -20.51 26.06 0.17
N LEU A 50 -19.85 26.22 1.33
CA LEU A 50 -18.43 26.51 1.40
C LEU A 50 -17.60 25.36 0.81
N ALA A 51 -17.94 24.12 1.12
CA ALA A 51 -17.23 22.98 0.60
C ALA A 51 -17.39 22.82 -0.92
N ASP A 52 -18.59 23.05 -1.47
CA ASP A 52 -18.83 23.10 -2.92
C ASP A 52 -17.97 24.17 -3.61
N LEU A 53 -17.89 25.37 -3.02
CA LEU A 53 -17.05 26.48 -3.52
C LEU A 53 -15.56 26.09 -3.49
N LEU A 54 -15.10 25.46 -2.40
CA LEU A 54 -13.71 25.01 -2.29
C LEU A 54 -13.39 23.94 -3.35
N GLN A 55 -14.32 23.02 -3.63
CA GLN A 55 -14.12 21.94 -4.60
C GLN A 55 -14.15 22.42 -6.05
N ARG A 56 -15.10 23.29 -6.39
CA ARG A 56 -15.39 23.63 -7.79
C ARG A 56 -14.61 24.85 -8.24
N ASP A 57 -14.54 25.87 -7.40
CA ASP A 57 -14.07 27.20 -7.81
C ASP A 57 -12.64 27.46 -7.35
N VAL A 58 -12.30 27.08 -6.11
CA VAL A 58 -10.97 27.35 -5.54
C VAL A 58 -9.97 26.24 -5.90
N LYS A 59 -10.37 24.97 -5.74
CA LYS A 59 -9.63 23.72 -6.02
C LYS A 59 -8.36 23.51 -5.21
N TYR A 60 -7.57 24.54 -4.98
CA TYR A 60 -6.26 24.48 -4.34
C TYR A 60 -6.20 25.48 -3.19
N VAL A 61 -5.90 24.99 -1.98
CA VAL A 61 -5.82 25.80 -0.76
C VAL A 61 -4.44 25.64 -0.13
N HIS A 62 -3.72 26.74 0.09
CA HIS A 62 -2.41 26.70 0.75
C HIS A 62 -2.55 26.57 2.28
N ALA A 63 -3.50 27.30 2.85
CA ALA A 63 -3.75 27.35 4.28
C ALA A 63 -5.25 27.46 4.60
N PHE A 64 -5.70 26.66 5.57
CA PHE A 64 -6.99 26.79 6.25
C PHE A 64 -6.75 27.55 7.56
N VAL A 65 -7.09 28.82 7.59
CA VAL A 65 -6.87 29.66 8.79
C VAL A 65 -8.07 29.55 9.72
N VAL A 66 -7.89 28.92 10.88
CA VAL A 66 -8.91 28.82 11.93
C VAL A 66 -8.74 30.01 12.88
N VAL A 67 -9.66 30.96 12.78
CA VAL A 67 -9.61 32.20 13.57
C VAL A 67 -10.30 31.99 14.92
N LEU A 68 -9.57 32.23 16.01
CA LEU A 68 -10.02 32.08 17.39
C LEU A 68 -9.85 33.41 18.14
N ASN A 69 -10.74 33.70 19.10
CA ASN A 69 -10.56 34.81 20.03
C ASN A 69 -9.63 34.37 21.16
N SER A 70 -8.48 35.04 21.35
CA SER A 70 -7.47 34.64 22.33
C SER A 70 -7.88 34.87 23.79
N GLN A 71 -8.84 35.77 24.04
CA GLN A 71 -9.32 36.08 25.38
C GLN A 71 -10.28 34.99 25.90
N GLU A 72 -10.97 34.32 24.98
CA GLU A 72 -11.89 33.23 25.26
C GLU A 72 -11.84 32.17 24.15
N PRO A 73 -10.69 31.47 24.00
CA PRO A 73 -10.50 30.50 22.93
C PRO A 73 -11.36 29.28 23.21
N ARG A 74 -12.24 28.95 22.27
CA ARG A 74 -13.20 27.85 22.41
C ARG A 74 -13.33 27.10 21.09
N VAL A 75 -13.19 25.77 21.12
CA VAL A 75 -13.70 24.93 20.04
C VAL A 75 -15.20 24.75 20.24
N THR A 76 -15.99 25.59 19.56
CA THR A 76 -17.44 25.47 19.60
C THR A 76 -17.91 24.19 18.89
N CYS A 77 -19.13 23.74 19.18
CA CYS A 77 -19.73 22.58 18.49
C CYS A 77 -19.73 22.77 16.97
N HIS A 78 -20.04 23.98 16.51
CA HIS A 78 -20.06 24.32 15.09
C HIS A 78 -18.66 24.28 14.45
N LEU A 79 -17.63 24.82 15.12
CA LEU A 79 -16.26 24.74 14.62
C LEU A 79 -15.82 23.27 14.50
N LYS A 80 -16.15 22.45 15.51
CA LYS A 80 -15.89 21.01 15.49
C LYS A 80 -16.59 20.32 14.31
N GLU A 81 -17.88 20.58 14.10
CA GLU A 81 -18.66 20.00 13.00
C GLU A 81 -18.09 20.39 11.63
N MET A 82 -17.65 21.63 11.46
CA MET A 82 -17.00 22.08 10.22
C MET A 82 -15.69 21.34 9.97
N LEU A 83 -14.82 21.24 10.99
CA LEU A 83 -13.55 20.53 10.86
C LEU A 83 -13.77 19.04 10.57
N LEU A 84 -14.73 18.39 11.24
CA LEU A 84 -15.08 17.00 10.94
C LEU A 84 -15.68 16.82 9.54
N LEU A 85 -16.52 17.76 9.08
CA LEU A 85 -17.10 17.73 7.74
C LEU A 85 -16.00 17.89 6.69
N PHE A 86 -15.06 18.81 6.87
CA PHE A 86 -13.89 18.94 5.99
C PHE A 86 -13.01 17.68 6.01
N GLY A 87 -12.78 17.07 7.17
CA GLY A 87 -12.10 15.77 7.26
C GLY A 87 -12.85 14.69 6.49
N SER A 88 -14.18 14.66 6.56
CA SER A 88 -14.99 13.69 5.81
C SER A 88 -15.01 13.94 4.29
N MET A 89 -14.81 15.18 3.85
CA MET A 89 -14.87 15.59 2.44
C MET A 89 -13.51 15.58 1.76
N PHE A 90 -12.44 15.92 2.48
CA PHE A 90 -11.10 16.10 1.93
C PHE A 90 -10.09 15.09 2.47
N GLY A 91 -10.48 14.27 3.45
CA GLY A 91 -9.61 13.33 4.15
C GLY A 91 -8.68 14.05 5.14
N GLU A 92 -8.07 13.31 6.06
CA GLU A 92 -7.28 13.88 7.17
C GLU A 92 -6.07 14.72 6.72
N GLY A 93 -5.62 14.57 5.46
CA GLY A 93 -4.51 15.33 4.90
C GLY A 93 -4.67 16.85 4.96
N TYR A 94 -5.91 17.36 4.88
CA TYR A 94 -6.17 18.81 4.94
C TYR A 94 -5.73 19.44 6.26
N LEU A 95 -5.69 18.66 7.36
CA LEU A 95 -5.27 19.13 8.68
C LEU A 95 -3.82 19.63 8.69
N ARG A 96 -2.96 19.11 7.79
CA ARG A 96 -1.58 19.59 7.62
C ARG A 96 -1.50 21.00 7.02
N HIS A 97 -2.62 21.51 6.51
CA HIS A 97 -2.75 22.84 5.96
C HIS A 97 -3.50 23.77 6.92
N VAL A 98 -3.84 23.33 8.14
CA VAL A 98 -4.53 24.15 9.15
C VAL A 98 -3.53 25.01 9.93
N LEU A 99 -3.86 26.29 10.07
CA LEU A 99 -3.13 27.27 10.87
C LEU A 99 -4.10 27.92 11.86
N LEU A 100 -3.74 27.96 13.14
CA LEU A 100 -4.55 28.57 14.20
C LEU A 100 -4.18 30.04 14.33
N CYS A 101 -5.15 30.93 14.15
CA CYS A 101 -4.95 32.37 14.25
C CYS A 101 -5.69 32.90 15.47
N PHE A 102 -4.95 33.25 16.52
CA PHE A 102 -5.50 33.87 17.72
C PHE A 102 -5.58 35.38 17.54
N THR A 103 -6.79 35.90 17.42
CA THR A 103 -7.09 37.33 17.33
C THR A 103 -7.32 37.94 18.71
N ARG A 104 -7.27 39.27 18.80
CA ARG A 104 -7.38 40.04 20.07
C ARG A 104 -6.27 39.72 21.05
N TRP A 105 -5.09 39.38 20.54
CA TRP A 105 -3.89 39.18 21.33
C TRP A 105 -3.23 40.52 21.65
N GLU A 106 -3.86 41.31 22.52
CA GLU A 106 -3.44 42.67 22.88
C GLU A 106 -1.94 42.77 23.15
N TYR A 107 -1.22 43.65 22.43
CA TYR A 107 0.22 43.82 22.58
C TYR A 107 0.63 44.83 23.67
N ASP A 108 -0.34 45.49 24.30
CA ASP A 108 -0.06 46.54 25.28
C ASP A 108 0.65 46.02 26.54
N LYS A 109 1.34 46.94 27.24
CA LYS A 109 2.12 46.65 28.46
C LYS A 109 1.28 45.96 29.55
N ARG A 110 -0.01 46.30 29.69
CA ARG A 110 -0.90 45.73 30.70
C ARG A 110 -1.31 44.30 30.33
N ALA A 111 -1.62 44.03 29.07
CA ALA A 111 -1.90 42.68 28.57
C ALA A 111 -0.67 41.77 28.70
N LYS A 112 0.52 42.24 28.31
CA LYS A 112 1.79 41.52 28.49
C LYS A 112 2.04 41.15 29.96
N LYS A 113 1.89 42.11 30.89
CA LYS A 113 2.01 41.85 32.34
C LYS A 113 0.96 40.86 32.86
N LYS A 114 -0.29 40.96 32.39
CA LYS A 114 -1.37 40.04 32.77
C LYS A 114 -1.03 38.61 32.36
N ARG A 115 -0.52 38.39 31.14
CA ARG A 115 -0.09 37.08 30.63
C ARG A 115 1.03 36.46 31.45
N VAL A 116 2.06 37.25 31.80
CA VAL A 116 3.15 36.81 32.68
C VAL A 116 2.59 36.38 34.05
N ARG A 117 1.68 37.17 34.62
CA ARG A 117 1.07 36.86 35.93
C ARG A 117 0.18 35.62 35.91
N THR A 118 -0.59 35.40 34.84
CA THR A 118 -1.48 34.24 34.72
C THR A 118 -0.79 33.00 34.19
N GLY A 119 0.44 33.12 33.68
CA GLY A 119 1.16 32.02 33.00
C GLY A 119 0.59 31.67 31.62
N MET A 120 -0.26 32.52 31.05
CA MET A 120 -0.87 32.30 29.72
C MET A 120 0.00 32.92 28.64
N SER A 121 1.08 32.22 28.30
CA SER A 121 1.93 32.53 27.14
C SER A 121 1.33 32.01 25.83
N GLU A 122 1.88 32.47 24.72
CA GLU A 122 1.58 31.97 23.36
C GLU A 122 1.79 30.46 23.27
N LEU A 123 2.97 29.99 23.73
CA LEU A 123 3.31 28.57 23.81
C LEU A 123 2.23 27.79 24.57
N ARG A 124 1.82 28.31 25.74
CA ARG A 124 0.85 27.61 26.58
C ARG A 124 -0.52 27.53 25.92
N LEU A 125 -0.97 28.61 25.28
CA LEU A 125 -2.25 28.63 24.60
C LEU A 125 -2.23 27.72 23.36
N ALA A 126 -1.14 27.74 22.60
CA ALA A 126 -0.92 26.85 21.46
C ALA A 126 -0.96 25.37 21.89
N GLU A 127 -0.28 25.00 22.98
CA GLU A 127 -0.30 23.65 23.54
C GLU A 127 -1.73 23.21 23.90
N LEU A 128 -2.47 24.06 24.62
CA LEU A 128 -3.83 23.73 25.06
C LEU A 128 -4.76 23.51 23.87
N MET A 129 -4.70 24.39 22.87
CA MET A 129 -5.57 24.29 21.71
C MET A 129 -5.22 23.11 20.80
N ASN A 130 -3.94 22.86 20.59
CA ASN A 130 -3.52 21.70 19.81
C ASN A 130 -3.86 20.37 20.53
N GLN A 131 -3.75 20.31 21.86
CA GLN A 131 -4.25 19.15 22.63
C GLN A 131 -5.74 18.93 22.46
N GLU A 132 -6.54 19.99 22.44
CA GLU A 132 -7.98 19.91 22.20
C GLU A 132 -8.29 19.43 20.77
N LEU A 133 -7.65 20.01 19.76
CA LEU A 133 -7.83 19.61 18.37
C LEU A 133 -7.40 18.16 18.09
N ARG A 134 -6.30 17.68 18.66
CA ARG A 134 -5.88 16.27 18.55
C ARG A 134 -6.93 15.34 19.13
N LYS A 135 -7.46 15.65 20.32
CA LYS A 135 -8.53 14.85 20.94
C LYS A 135 -9.80 14.83 20.10
N LEU A 136 -10.13 15.95 19.46
CA LEU A 136 -11.37 16.09 18.69
C LEU A 136 -11.30 15.47 17.30
N LEU A 137 -10.13 15.54 16.64
CA LEU A 137 -9.97 15.20 15.23
C LEU A 137 -9.10 13.96 14.98
N GLY A 138 -8.45 13.41 16.02
CA GLY A 138 -7.74 12.13 15.94
C GLY A 138 -6.36 12.17 15.28
N HIS A 139 -5.76 13.34 15.08
CA HIS A 139 -4.40 13.49 14.52
C HIS A 139 -3.33 13.54 15.61
N ASP A 140 -2.06 13.35 15.22
CA ASP A 140 -0.90 13.20 16.10
C ASP A 140 0.11 14.36 16.05
N PHE A 141 -0.18 15.42 15.31
CA PHE A 141 0.70 16.59 15.14
C PHE A 141 0.11 17.89 15.71
N ASP A 142 0.93 18.95 15.77
CA ASP A 142 0.51 20.31 16.13
C ASP A 142 0.24 21.14 14.86
N CYS A 143 -0.87 21.87 14.86
CA CYS A 143 -1.12 22.95 13.90
C CYS A 143 -0.31 24.20 14.33
N PRO A 144 0.38 24.88 13.39
CA PRO A 144 1.05 26.14 13.68
C PRO A 144 0.09 27.20 14.20
N CYS A 145 0.57 28.06 15.11
CA CYS A 145 -0.21 29.12 15.73
C CYS A 145 0.40 30.48 15.44
N VAL A 146 -0.45 31.48 15.18
CA VAL A 146 -0.10 32.90 15.08
C VAL A 146 -0.99 33.72 16.01
N PHE A 147 -0.46 34.85 16.49
CA PHE A 147 -1.10 35.67 17.52
C PHE A 147 -1.18 37.13 17.06
N LEU A 148 -2.37 37.56 16.65
CA LEU A 148 -2.60 38.88 16.06
C LEU A 148 -3.38 39.79 17.00
N ASP A 149 -2.88 41.02 17.14
CA ASP A 149 -3.64 42.13 17.69
C ASP A 149 -4.37 42.87 16.56
N ASN A 150 -5.69 42.77 16.55
CA ASN A 150 -6.51 43.36 15.51
C ASN A 150 -6.50 44.90 15.59
N ASN A 151 -6.23 45.48 16.76
CA ASN A 151 -6.24 46.93 16.95
C ASN A 151 -5.11 47.59 16.15
N VAL A 152 -3.93 46.97 16.12
CA VAL A 152 -2.76 47.45 15.38
C VAL A 152 -3.05 47.66 13.89
N ASN A 153 -3.88 46.81 13.29
CA ASN A 153 -4.21 46.92 11.87
C ASN A 153 -5.36 47.91 11.59
N SER A 154 -6.11 48.33 12.62
CA SER A 154 -7.19 49.31 12.49
C SER A 154 -6.78 50.74 12.83
N CYS A 155 -5.64 50.92 13.50
CA CYS A 155 -5.13 52.23 13.90
C CYS A 155 -4.30 52.89 12.80
N THR A 156 -4.39 54.21 12.74
CA THR A 156 -3.43 55.06 12.03
C THR A 156 -2.08 55.07 12.75
N GLU A 157 -1.02 55.53 12.07
CA GLU A 157 0.31 55.64 12.68
C GLU A 157 0.30 56.58 13.90
N GLU A 158 -0.46 57.68 13.85
CA GLU A 158 -0.66 58.62 14.96
C GLU A 158 -1.38 57.95 16.15
N GLU A 159 -2.44 57.18 15.90
CA GLU A 159 -3.17 56.45 16.97
C GLU A 159 -2.30 55.34 17.61
N LEU A 160 -1.44 54.69 16.83
CA LEU A 160 -0.47 53.71 17.34
C LEU A 160 0.60 54.38 18.22
N GLU A 161 1.10 55.54 17.81
CA GLU A 161 2.05 56.33 18.60
C GLU A 161 1.40 56.81 19.91
N ASP A 162 0.14 57.24 19.89
CA ASP A 162 -0.60 57.66 21.08
C ASP A 162 -0.88 56.48 22.06
N GLU A 163 -1.21 55.29 21.54
CA GLU A 163 -1.57 54.14 22.37
C GLU A 163 -0.34 53.43 22.96
N PHE A 164 0.73 53.29 22.18
CA PHE A 164 1.91 52.49 22.55
C PHE A 164 3.14 53.33 22.91
N GLU A 165 3.07 54.65 22.73
CA GLU A 165 4.14 55.61 23.04
C GLU A 165 5.50 55.14 22.45
N ASP A 166 6.47 54.89 23.33
CA ASP A 166 7.83 54.46 22.99
C ASP A 166 7.92 53.02 22.44
N GLU A 167 6.85 52.22 22.53
CA GLU A 167 6.79 50.84 22.05
C GLU A 167 6.13 50.68 20.67
N ALA A 168 5.56 51.73 20.07
CA ALA A 168 4.78 51.65 18.83
C ALA A 168 5.51 50.89 17.71
N GLU A 169 6.79 51.19 17.48
CA GLU A 169 7.60 50.55 16.44
C GLU A 169 7.92 49.08 16.75
N ALA A 170 8.07 48.74 18.03
CA ALA A 170 8.27 47.35 18.45
C ALA A 170 6.98 46.53 18.27
N VAL A 171 5.83 47.12 18.61
CA VAL A 171 4.50 46.51 18.42
C VAL A 171 4.21 46.29 16.93
N LYS A 172 4.50 47.28 16.08
CA LYS A 172 4.37 47.16 14.62
C LYS A 172 5.22 46.02 14.09
N ARG A 173 6.47 45.89 14.56
CA ARG A 173 7.37 44.79 14.18
C ARG A 173 6.85 43.42 14.65
N GLU A 174 6.38 43.32 15.89
CA GLU A 174 5.80 42.09 16.45
C GLU A 174 4.58 41.63 15.61
N PHE A 175 3.73 42.58 15.19
CA PHE A 175 2.60 42.30 14.30
C PHE A 175 3.04 41.82 12.89
N GLU A 176 4.03 42.48 12.28
CA GLU A 176 4.56 42.06 10.98
C GLU A 176 5.25 40.69 11.04
N ASP A 177 5.95 40.38 12.13
CA ASP A 177 6.57 39.07 12.33
C ASP A 177 5.51 37.96 12.38
N GLU A 178 4.39 38.18 13.07
CA GLU A 178 3.26 37.22 13.13
C GLU A 178 2.57 37.03 11.77
N LEU A 179 2.40 38.10 10.99
CA LEU A 179 1.89 38.00 9.62
C LEU A 179 2.89 37.33 8.68
N GLY A 180 4.19 37.56 8.90
CA GLY A 180 5.28 36.87 8.24
C GLY A 180 5.15 35.36 8.35
N LYS A 181 4.83 34.85 9.54
CA LYS A 181 4.58 33.41 9.77
C LYS A 181 3.44 32.85 8.92
N VAL A 182 2.35 33.61 8.75
CA VAL A 182 1.23 33.19 7.87
C VAL A 182 1.69 33.11 6.42
N HIS A 183 2.43 34.11 5.96
CA HIS A 183 2.94 34.15 4.59
C HIS A 183 3.98 33.05 4.32
N GLU A 184 4.91 32.82 5.25
CA GLU A 184 5.88 31.73 5.20
C GLU A 184 5.20 30.37 5.19
N PHE A 185 4.16 30.18 6.01
CA PHE A 185 3.38 28.94 6.00
C PHE A 185 2.73 28.70 4.63
N MET A 186 2.12 29.73 4.03
CA MET A 186 1.50 29.62 2.70
C MET A 186 2.52 29.30 1.60
N LEU A 187 3.70 29.93 1.63
CA LEU A 187 4.75 29.73 0.62
C LEU A 187 5.53 28.42 0.81
N GLY A 188 5.69 27.98 2.05
CA GLY A 188 6.39 26.74 2.41
C GLY A 188 5.54 25.49 2.22
N THR A 189 4.22 25.63 2.07
CA THR A 189 3.28 24.52 1.98
C THR A 189 2.84 24.31 0.53
N LYS A 190 2.92 23.06 0.05
CA LYS A 190 2.33 22.71 -1.26
C LYS A 190 0.82 22.93 -1.20
N PRO A 191 0.18 23.49 -2.25
CA PRO A 191 -1.26 23.67 -2.24
C PRO A 191 -2.01 22.33 -2.06
N PHE A 192 -2.96 22.32 -1.14
CA PHE A 192 -3.87 21.20 -0.89
C PHE A 192 -4.96 21.15 -1.95
N LEU A 193 -5.11 20.00 -2.61
CA LEU A 193 -6.16 19.78 -3.61
C LEU A 193 -7.48 19.41 -2.92
N CYS A 194 -8.45 20.33 -2.92
CA CYS A 194 -9.79 20.15 -2.39
C CYS A 194 -10.67 19.29 -3.32
N GLN A 195 -10.32 18.01 -3.52
CA GLN A 195 -11.18 17.04 -4.21
C GLN A 195 -11.98 16.19 -3.21
N ASP A 196 -13.19 15.78 -3.60
CA ASP A 196 -14.07 14.98 -2.76
C ASP A 196 -13.48 13.58 -2.54
N VAL A 197 -13.03 13.32 -1.31
CA VAL A 197 -12.66 11.98 -0.87
C VAL A 197 -13.81 11.01 -1.07
N LYS A 198 -15.08 11.41 -0.94
CA LYS A 198 -16.21 10.50 -1.24
C LYS A 198 -16.19 9.98 -2.65
N SER A 199 -15.66 10.68 -3.66
CA SER A 199 -15.55 10.10 -5.01
C SER A 199 -14.51 8.98 -5.07
N ILE A 200 -13.38 9.14 -4.38
CA ILE A 200 -12.29 8.15 -4.32
C ILE A 200 -12.63 7.02 -3.33
N THR A 201 -13.23 7.31 -2.18
CA THR A 201 -13.73 6.31 -1.24
C THR A 201 -14.99 5.63 -1.72
N THR A 202 -15.89 6.25 -2.48
CA THR A 202 -17.00 5.47 -3.09
C THR A 202 -16.50 4.59 -4.23
N GLU A 203 -15.53 5.00 -5.05
CA GLU A 203 -14.91 4.09 -6.00
C GLU A 203 -14.15 2.97 -5.29
N LYS A 204 -13.36 3.29 -4.26
CA LYS A 204 -12.60 2.30 -3.48
C LYS A 204 -13.52 1.40 -2.65
N ASP A 205 -14.59 1.91 -2.04
CA ASP A 205 -15.56 1.15 -1.26
C ASP A 205 -16.52 0.37 -2.16
N ALA A 206 -16.90 0.91 -3.32
CA ALA A 206 -17.59 0.14 -4.36
C ALA A 206 -16.71 -0.98 -4.90
N LEU A 207 -15.41 -0.71 -5.10
CA LEU A 207 -14.44 -1.74 -5.46
C LEU A 207 -14.28 -2.76 -4.33
N LYS A 208 -14.17 -2.35 -3.05
CA LYS A 208 -14.15 -3.26 -1.90
C LYS A 208 -15.39 -4.15 -1.84
N HIS A 209 -16.58 -3.56 -1.99
CA HIS A 209 -17.84 -4.32 -1.97
C HIS A 209 -17.95 -5.25 -3.16
N LYS A 210 -17.59 -4.80 -4.35
CA LYS A 210 -17.59 -5.60 -5.58
C LYS A 210 -16.57 -6.73 -5.50
N VAL A 211 -15.35 -6.46 -5.02
CA VAL A 211 -14.30 -7.46 -4.80
C VAL A 211 -14.76 -8.47 -3.75
N LEU A 212 -15.36 -8.06 -2.64
CA LEU A 212 -15.89 -8.99 -1.63
C LEU A 212 -16.99 -9.89 -2.19
N GLN A 213 -17.94 -9.32 -2.95
CA GLN A 213 -18.99 -10.09 -3.60
C GLN A 213 -18.41 -11.07 -4.63
N LEU A 214 -17.47 -10.62 -5.46
CA LEU A 214 -16.81 -11.47 -6.44
C LEU A 214 -16.00 -12.57 -5.76
N ILE A 215 -15.17 -12.26 -4.78
CA ILE A 215 -14.37 -13.24 -4.04
C ILE A 215 -15.24 -14.33 -3.38
N GLN A 216 -16.44 -13.98 -2.92
CA GLN A 216 -17.39 -14.92 -2.31
C GLN A 216 -18.17 -15.76 -3.33
N VAL A 217 -18.46 -15.21 -4.50
CA VAL A 217 -19.34 -15.82 -5.53
C VAL A 217 -18.56 -16.48 -6.66
N VAL A 218 -17.27 -16.18 -6.80
CA VAL A 218 -16.37 -16.76 -7.79
C VAL A 218 -16.34 -18.28 -7.65
N ASN A 219 -17.06 -18.94 -8.55
CA ASN A 219 -16.94 -20.36 -8.78
C ASN A 219 -15.64 -20.62 -9.56
N GLU A 220 -14.69 -21.29 -8.92
CA GLU A 220 -13.40 -21.67 -9.50
C GLU A 220 -13.57 -22.44 -10.83
N GLU A 221 -14.65 -23.21 -10.97
CA GLU A 221 -15.00 -23.98 -12.17
C GLU A 221 -15.46 -23.09 -13.33
N ALA A 222 -16.20 -22.02 -13.05
CA ALA A 222 -16.79 -21.13 -14.07
C ALA A 222 -15.76 -20.19 -14.71
N LEU A 223 -14.65 -19.92 -14.02
CA LEU A 223 -13.61 -18.96 -14.44
C LEU A 223 -12.39 -19.60 -15.11
N GLY A 224 -12.47 -20.89 -15.42
CA GLY A 224 -11.38 -21.61 -16.09
C GLY A 224 -10.13 -21.74 -15.23
N ARG A 225 -10.24 -21.60 -13.89
CA ARG A 225 -9.13 -21.79 -12.94
C ARG A 225 -8.87 -23.27 -12.69
N ARG A 226 -8.44 -23.92 -13.75
CA ARG A 226 -7.66 -25.16 -13.72
C ARG A 226 -6.16 -24.88 -13.63
N LEU A 227 -5.74 -23.68 -13.22
CA LEU A 227 -4.35 -23.23 -13.37
C LEU A 227 -3.40 -23.73 -12.27
N ILE A 228 -3.86 -24.11 -11.08
CA ILE A 228 -2.97 -24.71 -10.06
C ILE A 228 -3.59 -25.89 -9.26
N CYS A 229 -4.94 -25.96 -9.15
CA CYS A 229 -5.59 -26.88 -8.19
C CYS A 229 -6.61 -27.89 -8.78
N ALA A 230 -6.41 -28.38 -10.01
CA ALA A 230 -7.18 -29.55 -10.47
C ALA A 230 -6.26 -30.62 -11.04
N GLU A 231 -6.67 -31.87 -10.87
CA GLU A 231 -6.03 -33.17 -11.13
C GLU A 231 -5.27 -33.37 -12.47
N SER A 232 -5.19 -32.36 -13.35
CA SER A 232 -4.44 -32.43 -14.62
C SER A 232 -3.10 -31.67 -14.68
N GLY A 233 -2.84 -30.71 -13.77
CA GLY A 233 -1.50 -30.10 -13.60
C GLY A 233 -0.92 -29.31 -14.78
N VAL A 234 -1.72 -28.66 -15.65
CA VAL A 234 -1.26 -27.91 -16.84
C VAL A 234 -1.07 -26.41 -16.55
N ILE A 235 0.16 -25.92 -16.74
CA ILE A 235 0.58 -24.50 -16.59
C ILE A 235 0.34 -23.71 -17.88
N HIS A 236 0.71 -24.28 -19.03
CA HIS A 236 0.57 -23.61 -20.32
C HIS A 236 0.42 -24.63 -21.44
N ARG A 237 -0.25 -24.24 -22.53
CA ARG A 237 -0.36 -25.07 -23.72
C ARG A 237 -0.41 -24.21 -24.97
N GLY A 238 0.12 -24.72 -26.06
CA GLY A 238 0.18 -23.97 -27.31
C GLY A 238 0.99 -24.69 -28.38
N TRP A 239 0.92 -24.14 -29.59
CA TRP A 239 1.66 -24.68 -30.72
C TRP A 239 3.14 -24.38 -30.57
N LEU A 240 3.94 -25.44 -30.50
CA LEU A 240 5.39 -25.38 -30.54
C LEU A 240 5.86 -26.02 -31.83
N ARG A 241 6.91 -25.48 -32.42
CA ARG A 241 7.60 -26.13 -33.53
C ARG A 241 8.88 -26.74 -33.01
N TRP A 242 8.91 -28.07 -33.04
CA TRP A 242 10.08 -28.86 -32.68
C TRP A 242 10.66 -29.48 -33.95
N ARG A 243 11.94 -29.20 -34.22
CA ARG A 243 12.63 -29.52 -35.47
C ARG A 243 11.89 -28.94 -36.70
N ARG A 244 11.11 -29.77 -37.42
CA ARG A 244 10.40 -29.39 -38.66
C ARG A 244 8.89 -29.59 -38.58
N ARG A 245 8.33 -29.90 -37.41
CA ARG A 245 6.90 -30.18 -37.24
C ARG A 245 6.31 -29.28 -36.16
N TRP A 246 5.08 -28.82 -36.39
CA TRP A 246 4.26 -28.22 -35.35
C TRP A 246 3.69 -29.35 -34.50
N VAL A 247 3.80 -29.18 -33.19
CA VAL A 247 3.30 -30.07 -32.15
C VAL A 247 2.57 -29.22 -31.14
N PHE A 248 1.60 -29.81 -30.46
CA PHE A 248 0.89 -29.13 -29.39
C PHE A 248 1.65 -29.39 -28.07
N GLY A 249 2.25 -28.36 -27.50
CA GLY A 249 2.98 -28.43 -26.24
C GLY A 249 2.05 -28.20 -25.06
N VAL A 250 2.26 -28.95 -23.98
CA VAL A 250 1.55 -28.83 -22.71
C VAL A 250 2.58 -28.83 -21.59
N LEU A 251 2.84 -27.66 -21.02
CA LEU A 251 3.66 -27.47 -19.83
C LEU A 251 2.85 -27.87 -18.59
N ARG A 252 3.42 -28.71 -17.75
CA ARG A 252 2.84 -29.23 -16.52
C ARG A 252 3.86 -29.25 -15.41
N ARG A 253 3.86 -28.26 -14.51
CA ARG A 253 4.85 -28.16 -13.41
C ARG A 253 6.26 -28.44 -13.94
N GLN A 254 6.82 -29.60 -13.63
CA GLN A 254 8.18 -30.02 -13.96
C GLN A 254 8.30 -30.74 -15.32
N HIS A 255 7.23 -30.82 -16.11
CA HIS A 255 7.19 -31.61 -17.34
C HIS A 255 6.66 -30.79 -18.52
N LEU A 256 7.32 -30.87 -19.66
CA LEU A 256 6.77 -30.40 -20.93
C LEU A 256 6.43 -31.61 -21.81
N ARG A 257 5.13 -31.82 -22.06
CA ARG A 257 4.62 -32.90 -22.91
C ARG A 257 4.23 -32.37 -24.28
N LEU A 258 4.38 -33.21 -25.30
CA LEU A 258 4.15 -32.84 -26.69
C LEU A 258 3.13 -33.80 -27.32
N PHE A 259 2.21 -33.26 -28.10
CA PHE A 259 1.13 -34.00 -28.76
C PHE A 259 1.10 -33.67 -30.26
N ALA A 260 0.49 -34.53 -31.07
CA ALA A 260 0.37 -34.29 -32.51
C ALA A 260 -0.53 -33.07 -32.80
N ASP A 261 -1.61 -32.92 -32.04
CA ASP A 261 -2.58 -31.82 -32.07
C ASP A 261 -3.22 -31.60 -30.69
N GLU A 262 -4.23 -30.73 -30.60
CA GLU A 262 -4.90 -30.34 -29.35
C GLU A 262 -5.82 -31.44 -28.77
N GLU A 263 -6.37 -32.31 -29.62
CA GLU A 263 -7.33 -33.36 -29.23
C GLU A 263 -6.64 -34.70 -28.94
N SER A 264 -5.39 -34.84 -29.37
CA SER A 264 -4.54 -36.01 -29.16
C SER A 264 -4.35 -36.33 -27.67
N THR A 265 -4.69 -37.54 -27.27
CA THR A 265 -4.47 -38.05 -25.91
C THR A 265 -3.11 -38.74 -25.74
N GLU A 266 -2.48 -39.16 -26.84
CA GLU A 266 -1.17 -39.81 -26.85
C GLU A 266 -0.02 -38.83 -27.16
N PRO A 267 1.04 -38.80 -26.36
CA PRO A 267 2.17 -37.91 -26.60
C PRO A 267 3.02 -38.33 -27.80
N THR A 268 3.51 -37.34 -28.57
CA THR A 268 4.31 -37.53 -29.79
C THR A 268 5.65 -36.78 -29.69
N GLY A 269 6.75 -37.39 -30.15
CA GLY A 269 8.11 -36.79 -30.06
C GLY A 269 8.86 -37.25 -28.80
N PRO A 270 9.74 -36.43 -28.18
CA PRO A 270 10.22 -36.71 -26.83
C PRO A 270 8.98 -36.72 -25.93
N LYS A 271 8.55 -37.93 -25.51
CA LYS A 271 7.25 -38.18 -24.88
C LYS A 271 6.98 -37.23 -23.71
N GLU A 272 8.03 -36.86 -23.00
CA GLU A 272 8.02 -35.94 -21.86
C GLU A 272 9.43 -35.35 -21.69
N VAL A 273 9.53 -34.03 -21.60
CA VAL A 273 10.76 -33.34 -21.20
C VAL A 273 10.66 -33.06 -19.70
N ASP A 274 11.45 -33.80 -18.92
CA ASP A 274 11.63 -33.53 -17.49
C ASP A 274 12.54 -32.31 -17.30
N LEU A 275 11.96 -31.28 -16.70
CA LEU A 275 12.56 -29.97 -16.45
C LEU A 275 13.42 -29.95 -15.18
N THR A 276 13.53 -31.07 -14.46
CA THR A 276 14.37 -31.18 -13.26
C THR A 276 15.84 -30.94 -13.57
N GLY A 277 16.38 -29.88 -12.95
CA GLY A 277 17.75 -29.42 -13.16
C GLY A 277 17.99 -28.83 -14.56
N CYS A 278 16.94 -28.50 -15.30
CA CYS A 278 17.07 -27.82 -16.59
C CYS A 278 17.21 -26.30 -16.40
N ILE A 279 17.85 -25.64 -17.38
CA ILE A 279 17.92 -24.18 -17.50
C ILE A 279 17.16 -23.78 -18.76
N CYS A 280 16.31 -22.76 -18.66
CA CYS A 280 15.59 -22.19 -19.79
C CYS A 280 16.18 -20.84 -20.20
N SER A 281 16.47 -20.66 -21.49
CA SER A 281 16.96 -19.39 -22.04
C SER A 281 16.14 -18.95 -23.24
N THR A 282 16.08 -17.62 -23.45
CA THR A 282 15.75 -17.05 -24.75
C THR A 282 16.80 -17.54 -25.74
N GLY A 283 16.36 -18.12 -26.86
CA GLY A 283 17.31 -18.62 -27.85
C GLY A 283 18.04 -17.46 -28.53
N SER A 284 19.37 -17.50 -28.59
CA SER A 284 20.13 -16.72 -29.58
C SER A 284 21.19 -17.62 -30.25
N GLU A 285 21.24 -17.53 -31.57
CA GLU A 285 22.26 -18.08 -32.49
C GLU A 285 22.31 -19.60 -32.74
N TRP A 286 21.26 -20.16 -33.35
CA TRP A 286 21.44 -21.19 -34.39
C TRP A 286 20.84 -20.67 -35.69
N GLN A 287 21.56 -19.75 -36.35
CA GLN A 287 21.22 -19.24 -37.68
C GLN A 287 21.65 -20.23 -38.75
N LEU A 288 20.99 -21.38 -38.85
CA LEU A 288 21.10 -22.22 -40.05
C LEU A 288 19.72 -22.39 -40.68
N LEU A 289 19.42 -21.38 -41.50
CA LEU A 289 18.54 -21.38 -42.65
C LEU A 289 17.06 -21.78 -42.39
N HIS A 290 16.17 -20.81 -42.66
CA HIS A 290 14.71 -20.87 -42.89
C HIS A 290 13.80 -20.37 -41.75
N GLY A 291 13.20 -19.20 -41.97
CA GLY A 291 12.05 -18.65 -41.24
C GLY A 291 12.38 -18.15 -39.84
N ARG A 292 12.37 -16.82 -39.63
CA ARG A 292 12.61 -16.18 -38.32
C ARG A 292 11.39 -16.34 -37.40
N PHE A 293 11.10 -17.56 -36.94
CA PHE A 293 10.19 -17.74 -35.82
C PHE A 293 10.96 -17.54 -34.51
N PRO A 294 10.41 -16.78 -33.55
CA PRO A 294 10.99 -16.66 -32.22
C PRO A 294 11.10 -18.06 -31.56
N ALA A 295 12.15 -18.26 -30.76
CA ALA A 295 12.46 -19.56 -30.16
C ALA A 295 13.01 -19.45 -28.74
N PHE A 296 12.81 -20.50 -27.95
CA PHE A 296 13.40 -20.69 -26.63
C PHE A 296 14.08 -22.05 -26.54
N THR A 297 15.02 -22.19 -25.59
CA THR A 297 15.79 -23.43 -25.43
C THR A 297 15.78 -23.90 -23.98
N VAL A 298 15.59 -25.20 -23.80
CA VAL A 298 15.69 -25.90 -22.50
C VAL A 298 16.93 -26.78 -22.53
N TYR A 299 17.83 -26.59 -21.56
CA TYR A 299 19.10 -27.30 -21.46
C TYR A 299 19.13 -28.15 -20.19
N ARG A 300 19.56 -29.41 -20.28
CA ARG A 300 19.84 -30.27 -19.11
C ARG A 300 21.34 -30.57 -19.01
N PRO A 301 22.01 -30.29 -17.87
CA PRO A 301 23.39 -30.69 -17.66
C PRO A 301 23.45 -32.21 -17.47
N VAL A 302 24.28 -32.89 -18.29
CA VAL A 302 24.52 -34.33 -18.13
C VAL A 302 25.78 -34.53 -17.31
N ASN A 303 25.64 -35.12 -16.12
CA ASN A 303 26.79 -35.46 -15.27
C ASN A 303 27.38 -36.79 -15.75
N VAL A 304 28.17 -36.75 -16.82
CA VAL A 304 28.95 -37.91 -17.25
C VAL A 304 30.25 -37.92 -16.45
N GLN A 305 30.42 -38.91 -15.56
CA GLN A 305 31.68 -39.11 -14.87
C GLN A 305 32.80 -39.31 -15.90
N GLY A 306 33.68 -38.31 -16.07
CA GLY A 306 34.94 -38.46 -16.80
C GLY A 306 35.02 -37.96 -18.25
N ALA A 307 34.07 -37.17 -18.78
CA ALA A 307 34.21 -36.55 -20.11
C ALA A 307 33.63 -35.13 -20.16
N ALA A 308 34.06 -34.33 -21.15
CA ALA A 308 33.64 -32.93 -21.38
C ALA A 308 32.12 -32.75 -21.20
N ARG A 309 31.70 -31.62 -20.61
CA ARG A 309 30.30 -31.27 -20.35
C ARG A 309 29.47 -31.42 -21.62
N SER A 310 28.74 -32.53 -21.74
CA SER A 310 27.77 -32.74 -22.80
C SER A 310 26.42 -32.21 -22.32
N TYR A 311 25.77 -31.38 -23.14
CA TYR A 311 24.46 -30.81 -22.84
C TYR A 311 23.40 -31.47 -23.71
N PHE A 312 22.28 -31.86 -23.11
CA PHE A 312 21.09 -32.21 -23.88
C PHE A 312 20.21 -30.96 -23.98
N CYS A 313 19.92 -30.49 -25.19
CA CYS A 313 19.13 -29.28 -25.41
C CYS A 313 17.93 -29.52 -26.33
N HIS A 314 16.79 -28.93 -25.96
CA HIS A 314 15.59 -28.86 -26.79
C HIS A 314 15.31 -27.43 -27.20
N VAL A 315 15.26 -27.17 -28.50
CA VAL A 315 14.90 -25.87 -29.08
C VAL A 315 13.45 -25.93 -29.58
N PHE A 316 12.64 -24.98 -29.13
CA PHE A 316 11.24 -24.84 -29.51
C PHE A 316 11.00 -23.48 -30.16
N GLN A 317 10.41 -23.49 -31.35
CA GLN A 317 9.95 -22.29 -32.05
C GLN A 317 8.47 -22.03 -31.70
N VAL A 318 8.09 -20.76 -31.63
CA VAL A 318 6.71 -20.30 -31.36
C VAL A 318 6.25 -19.36 -32.49
N ARG A 319 4.95 -19.03 -32.55
CA ARG A 319 4.43 -18.24 -33.67
C ARG A 319 4.72 -16.76 -33.51
N THR A 320 4.69 -16.25 -32.28
CA THR A 320 4.90 -14.82 -31.99
C THR A 320 5.91 -14.58 -30.88
N GLU A 321 6.37 -13.33 -30.78
CA GLU A 321 7.31 -12.90 -29.75
C GLU A 321 6.66 -12.90 -28.36
N GLU A 322 5.38 -12.53 -28.27
CA GLU A 322 4.61 -12.57 -27.02
C GLU A 322 4.46 -14.02 -26.51
N GLU A 323 4.20 -14.97 -27.42
CA GLU A 323 4.19 -16.39 -27.07
C GLU A 323 5.56 -16.83 -26.54
N ARG A 324 6.65 -16.35 -27.13
CA ARG A 324 8.02 -16.71 -26.69
C ARG A 324 8.24 -16.25 -25.26
N GLN A 325 7.94 -14.98 -24.96
CA GLN A 325 8.13 -14.42 -23.63
C GLN A 325 7.34 -15.20 -22.59
N ARG A 326 6.08 -15.55 -22.92
CA ARG A 326 5.23 -16.36 -22.05
C ARG A 326 5.78 -17.76 -21.81
N TRP A 327 6.22 -18.45 -22.86
CA TRP A 327 6.82 -19.78 -22.73
C TRP A 327 8.12 -19.75 -21.93
N VAL A 328 8.97 -18.76 -22.14
CA VAL A 328 10.25 -18.61 -21.42
C VAL A 328 10.01 -18.42 -19.93
N LEU A 329 9.16 -17.45 -19.56
CA LEU A 329 8.84 -17.15 -18.16
C LEU A 329 8.31 -18.40 -17.44
N LEU A 330 7.27 -19.03 -18.01
CA LEU A 330 6.60 -20.16 -17.37
C LEU A 330 7.50 -21.41 -17.31
N ALA A 331 8.34 -21.63 -18.33
CA ALA A 331 9.33 -22.70 -18.30
C ALA A 331 10.46 -22.43 -17.28
N GLN A 332 10.86 -21.17 -17.09
CA GLN A 332 11.85 -20.77 -16.09
C GLN A 332 11.32 -21.00 -14.66
N GLU A 333 10.11 -20.55 -14.38
CA GLU A 333 9.43 -20.81 -13.09
C GLU A 333 9.30 -22.31 -12.82
N ALA A 334 8.87 -23.08 -13.83
CA ALA A 334 8.81 -24.54 -13.77
C ALA A 334 10.17 -25.17 -13.45
N THR A 335 11.25 -24.72 -14.08
CA THR A 335 12.60 -25.22 -13.82
C THR A 335 13.10 -24.88 -12.40
N GLN A 336 12.82 -23.67 -11.90
CA GLN A 336 13.22 -23.24 -10.56
C GLN A 336 12.50 -24.03 -9.47
N ILE A 337 11.19 -24.26 -9.65
CA ILE A 337 10.41 -25.12 -8.77
C ILE A 337 10.97 -26.55 -8.78
N SER A 338 11.33 -27.06 -9.96
CA SER A 338 11.89 -28.41 -10.12
C SER A 338 13.26 -28.56 -9.46
N GLU A 339 14.13 -27.58 -9.61
CA GLU A 339 15.45 -27.54 -8.98
C GLU A 339 15.32 -27.53 -7.45
N SER A 340 14.41 -26.71 -6.93
CA SER A 340 14.15 -26.63 -5.49
C SER A 340 13.64 -27.97 -4.94
N CYS A 341 12.67 -28.61 -5.62
CA CYS A 341 12.21 -29.96 -5.26
C CYS A 341 13.35 -31.00 -5.28
N HIS A 342 14.19 -31.00 -6.32
CA HIS A 342 15.30 -31.94 -6.42
C HIS A 342 16.33 -31.74 -5.30
N ARG A 343 16.64 -30.49 -4.97
CA ARG A 343 17.51 -30.14 -3.84
C ARG A 343 16.92 -30.62 -2.52
N ILE A 344 15.62 -30.43 -2.31
CA ILE A 344 14.89 -30.91 -1.13
C ILE A 344 14.98 -32.44 -1.03
N GLU A 345 14.70 -33.16 -2.10
CA GLU A 345 14.76 -34.63 -2.10
C GLU A 345 16.17 -35.16 -1.84
N LYS A 346 17.19 -34.54 -2.47
CA LYS A 346 18.59 -34.88 -2.24
C LYS A 346 19.02 -34.58 -0.80
N PHE A 347 18.61 -33.43 -0.27
CA PHE A 347 18.88 -33.04 1.10
C PHE A 347 18.24 -34.02 2.09
N HIS A 348 16.94 -34.24 1.96
CA HIS A 348 16.17 -35.16 2.80
C HIS A 348 16.68 -36.61 2.71
N GLY A 349 17.00 -37.09 1.50
CA GLY A 349 17.62 -38.39 1.30
C GLY A 349 19.01 -38.49 1.94
N GLY A 350 19.81 -37.42 1.84
CA GLY A 350 21.12 -37.31 2.48
C GLY A 350 21.03 -37.34 4.00
N LEU A 351 20.08 -36.62 4.59
CA LEU A 351 19.82 -36.65 6.03
C LEU A 351 19.42 -38.05 6.52
N ARG A 352 18.51 -38.73 5.80
CA ARG A 352 18.07 -40.09 6.16
C ARG A 352 19.16 -41.15 6.00
N ALA A 353 20.06 -40.97 5.03
CA ALA A 353 21.14 -41.92 4.75
C ALA A 353 22.39 -41.69 5.60
N ALA A 354 22.48 -40.55 6.32
CA ALA A 354 23.65 -40.22 7.14
C ALA A 354 23.76 -41.14 8.35
N ALA A 355 24.83 -41.94 8.42
CA ALA A 355 25.11 -42.86 9.51
C ALA A 355 25.92 -42.21 10.66
N GLY A 356 26.39 -40.97 10.47
CA GLY A 356 27.17 -40.26 11.48
C GLY A 356 27.30 -38.75 11.22
N ARG A 357 27.85 -38.04 12.21
CA ARG A 357 27.93 -36.57 12.25
C ARG A 357 28.51 -35.94 10.97
N ALA A 358 29.61 -36.48 10.45
CA ALA A 358 30.26 -35.93 9.26
C ALA A 358 29.43 -36.10 7.98
N GLU A 359 28.60 -37.14 7.88
CA GLU A 359 27.67 -37.34 6.76
C GLU A 359 26.46 -36.42 6.89
N TYR A 360 25.99 -36.21 8.11
CA TYR A 360 24.92 -35.27 8.42
C TYR A 360 25.33 -33.82 8.13
N GLU A 361 26.53 -33.40 8.55
CA GLU A 361 27.10 -32.08 8.24
C GLU A 361 27.23 -31.88 6.72
N ARG A 362 27.71 -32.89 5.98
CA ARG A 362 27.76 -32.83 4.50
C ARG A 362 26.37 -32.74 3.84
N ALA A 363 25.35 -33.36 4.43
CA ALA A 363 23.98 -33.22 3.95
C ALA A 363 23.45 -31.80 4.21
N MET A 364 23.73 -31.23 5.38
CA MET A 364 23.40 -29.84 5.74
C MET A 364 24.07 -28.80 4.83
N ASP A 365 25.31 -29.05 4.39
CA ASP A 365 26.04 -28.18 3.47
C ASP A 365 25.36 -28.03 2.09
N ILE A 366 24.46 -28.94 1.71
CA ILE A 366 23.68 -28.86 0.46
C ILE A 366 22.73 -27.64 0.47
N VAL A 367 22.35 -27.15 1.66
CA VAL A 367 21.34 -26.10 1.86
C VAL A 367 21.94 -24.86 2.53
N ALA A 368 23.07 -24.99 3.23
CA ALA A 368 23.66 -23.91 4.04
C ALA A 368 24.08 -22.65 3.26
N ALA A 369 24.19 -22.71 1.93
CA ALA A 369 24.64 -21.57 1.11
C ALA A 369 23.50 -20.75 0.48
N GLU A 370 22.24 -21.23 0.44
CA GLU A 370 21.17 -20.58 -0.33
C GLU A 370 19.77 -20.82 0.27
N THR A 371 18.85 -19.90 0.04
CA THR A 371 17.43 -20.02 0.42
C THR A 371 16.78 -21.22 -0.28
N MET A 372 16.22 -22.16 0.49
CA MET A 372 15.47 -23.30 -0.05
C MET A 372 13.98 -22.95 -0.14
N VAL A 373 13.43 -22.94 -1.36
CA VAL A 373 12.00 -22.73 -1.60
C VAL A 373 11.30 -24.08 -1.60
N ILE A 374 10.39 -24.32 -0.65
CA ILE A 374 9.60 -25.56 -0.58
C ILE A 374 8.23 -25.28 -1.19
N PRO A 375 7.88 -25.85 -2.35
CA PRO A 375 6.55 -25.68 -2.92
C PRO A 375 5.50 -26.33 -2.01
N VAL A 376 4.49 -25.56 -1.60
CA VAL A 376 3.43 -26.03 -0.69
C VAL A 376 2.72 -27.27 -1.25
N GLU A 377 2.46 -27.33 -2.55
CA GLU A 377 1.81 -28.49 -3.15
C GLU A 377 2.69 -29.73 -3.19
N TRP A 378 4.02 -29.57 -3.30
CA TRP A 378 4.94 -30.69 -3.15
C TRP A 378 4.85 -31.23 -1.72
N LEU A 379 4.86 -30.32 -0.72
CA LEU A 379 4.73 -30.70 0.67
C LEU A 379 3.40 -31.43 0.95
N LEU A 380 2.28 -30.87 0.49
CA LEU A 380 0.95 -31.46 0.65
C LEU A 380 0.78 -32.82 -0.06
N GLN A 381 1.65 -33.16 -1.03
CA GLN A 381 1.70 -34.50 -1.63
C GLN A 381 2.45 -35.52 -0.77
N GLN A 382 3.39 -35.05 0.06
CA GLN A 382 4.18 -35.90 0.96
C GLN A 382 3.49 -36.13 2.31
N VAL A 383 2.59 -35.24 2.71
CA VAL A 383 1.86 -35.29 3.97
C VAL A 383 0.43 -35.79 3.72
N ASP A 384 -0.09 -36.69 4.55
CA ASP A 384 -1.46 -37.21 4.43
C ASP A 384 -2.48 -36.16 4.95
N SER A 385 -2.51 -35.00 4.30
CA SER A 385 -3.23 -33.80 4.75
C SER A 385 -4.57 -33.65 4.03
N LYS A 386 -5.53 -34.53 4.36
CA LYS A 386 -6.85 -34.54 3.71
C LYS A 386 -7.75 -33.33 4.04
N ASN A 387 -7.40 -32.41 4.94
CA ASN A 387 -8.37 -31.43 5.47
C ASN A 387 -7.82 -30.05 5.93
N ARG A 388 -6.92 -29.40 5.18
CA ARG A 388 -6.43 -28.05 5.56
C ARG A 388 -6.49 -27.01 4.44
N LYS A 389 -7.59 -26.92 3.69
CA LYS A 389 -7.82 -25.71 2.87
C LYS A 389 -8.24 -24.59 3.81
N PRO A 390 -7.47 -23.50 3.97
CA PRO A 390 -7.93 -22.38 4.79
C PRO A 390 -9.16 -21.78 4.14
N THR A 391 -10.11 -21.38 4.98
CA THR A 391 -11.21 -20.56 4.52
C THR A 391 -10.71 -19.13 4.38
N LEU A 392 -11.29 -18.40 3.44
CA LEU A 392 -11.04 -16.96 3.31
C LEU A 392 -11.30 -16.23 4.63
N GLN A 393 -12.31 -16.66 5.37
CA GLN A 393 -12.65 -16.10 6.67
C GLN A 393 -11.53 -16.32 7.70
N GLN A 394 -10.82 -17.45 7.64
CA GLN A 394 -9.66 -17.68 8.49
C GLN A 394 -8.48 -16.80 8.09
N ALA A 395 -8.18 -16.69 6.80
CA ALA A 395 -7.16 -15.78 6.28
C ALA A 395 -7.40 -14.32 6.70
N MET A 396 -8.64 -13.84 6.57
CA MET A 396 -9.03 -12.49 6.99
C MET A 396 -8.86 -12.25 8.50
N LYS A 397 -9.11 -13.28 9.33
CA LYS A 397 -8.88 -13.19 10.79
C LYS A 397 -7.38 -13.17 11.14
N ASP A 398 -6.58 -13.91 10.40
CA ASP A 398 -5.13 -13.97 10.61
C ASP A 398 -4.50 -12.60 10.28
N LEU A 399 -4.91 -11.96 9.18
CA LEU A 399 -4.46 -10.64 8.74
C LEU A 399 -4.63 -9.51 9.77
N GLN A 400 -5.71 -9.55 10.56
CA GLN A 400 -5.95 -8.57 11.64
C GLN A 400 -4.92 -8.65 12.78
N ARG A 401 -4.02 -9.63 12.75
CA ARG A 401 -2.98 -9.85 13.74
C ARG A 401 -1.58 -9.79 13.13
N ASP A 402 -1.49 -9.56 11.84
CA ASP A 402 -0.26 -9.64 11.04
C ASP A 402 0.18 -8.28 10.52
N ARG A 403 1.49 -8.20 10.27
CA ARG A 403 2.07 -7.14 9.45
C ARG A 403 2.35 -7.74 8.07
N VAL A 404 1.81 -7.14 7.03
CA VAL A 404 1.92 -7.63 5.66
C VAL A 404 2.49 -6.54 4.78
N VAL A 405 3.45 -6.88 3.94
CA VAL A 405 4.01 -5.95 2.95
C VAL A 405 3.57 -6.40 1.56
N VAL A 406 2.88 -5.53 0.83
CA VAL A 406 2.47 -5.76 -0.57
C VAL A 406 3.03 -4.64 -1.41
N ASP A 407 3.80 -4.96 -2.45
CA ASP A 407 4.45 -3.99 -3.34
C ASP A 407 5.25 -2.89 -2.62
N GLY A 408 5.90 -3.26 -1.51
CA GLY A 408 6.68 -2.35 -0.67
C GLY A 408 5.85 -1.44 0.25
N VAL A 409 4.51 -1.54 0.19
CA VAL A 409 3.60 -0.86 1.10
C VAL A 409 3.36 -1.74 2.32
N ASP A 410 3.54 -1.15 3.50
CA ASP A 410 3.40 -1.83 4.79
C ASP A 410 1.97 -1.69 5.32
N PHE A 411 1.35 -2.83 5.63
CA PHE A 411 0.02 -2.94 6.21
C PHE A 411 0.14 -3.49 7.63
N HIS A 412 -0.28 -2.69 8.61
CA HIS A 412 -0.34 -3.10 10.01
C HIS A 412 -1.76 -3.55 10.37
N CYS A 413 -1.92 -4.84 10.66
CA CYS A 413 -3.19 -5.47 11.02
C CYS A 413 -4.33 -5.13 10.05
N PRO A 414 -4.14 -5.26 8.72
CA PRO A 414 -5.14 -4.81 7.76
C PRO A 414 -6.44 -5.61 7.88
N LEU A 415 -7.56 -4.94 7.59
CA LEU A 415 -8.77 -5.66 7.26
C LEU A 415 -8.57 -6.37 5.92
N GLY A 416 -9.06 -7.61 5.82
CA GLY A 416 -8.80 -8.44 4.63
C GLY A 416 -9.42 -7.88 3.34
N ASP A 417 -10.49 -7.10 3.44
CA ASP A 417 -11.11 -6.37 2.33
C ASP A 417 -10.28 -5.17 1.87
N ASP A 418 -9.66 -4.43 2.79
CA ASP A 418 -8.74 -3.34 2.45
C ASP A 418 -7.52 -3.87 1.68
N LEU A 419 -6.95 -4.98 2.15
CA LEU A 419 -5.82 -5.63 1.48
C LEU A 419 -6.21 -6.23 0.12
N ALA A 420 -7.38 -6.89 0.03
CA ALA A 420 -7.87 -7.43 -1.24
C ALA A 420 -8.11 -6.33 -2.28
N ALA A 421 -8.74 -5.23 -1.89
CA ALA A 421 -9.02 -4.12 -2.79
C ALA A 421 -7.73 -3.47 -3.29
N HIS A 422 -6.71 -3.34 -2.41
CA HIS A 422 -5.39 -2.85 -2.81
C HIS A 422 -4.73 -3.76 -3.86
N ILE A 423 -4.70 -5.08 -3.63
CA ILE A 423 -4.14 -6.03 -4.59
C ILE A 423 -4.91 -6.02 -5.91
N CYS A 424 -6.24 -5.97 -5.87
CA CYS A 424 -7.07 -5.87 -7.06
C CYS A 424 -6.76 -4.63 -7.89
N ASP A 425 -6.67 -3.47 -7.24
CA ASP A 425 -6.40 -2.19 -7.90
C ASP A 425 -5.01 -2.21 -8.53
N GLN A 426 -3.99 -2.70 -7.82
CA GLN A 426 -2.63 -2.86 -8.38
C GLN A 426 -2.59 -3.80 -9.59
N VAL A 427 -3.29 -4.94 -9.52
CA VAL A 427 -3.37 -5.88 -10.66
C VAL A 427 -4.07 -5.23 -11.86
N LEU A 428 -5.14 -4.47 -11.63
CA LEU A 428 -5.86 -3.76 -12.69
C LEU A 428 -5.02 -2.64 -13.29
N GLU A 429 -4.29 -1.89 -12.47
CA GLU A 429 -3.37 -0.85 -12.93
C GLU A 429 -2.23 -1.41 -13.76
N ALA A 430 -1.58 -2.47 -13.28
CA ALA A 430 -0.54 -3.18 -14.03
C ALA A 430 -1.05 -3.74 -15.37
N ALA A 431 -2.32 -4.12 -15.44
CA ALA A 431 -2.97 -4.58 -16.66
C ALA A 431 -3.46 -3.44 -17.58
N GLY A 432 -3.28 -2.16 -17.21
CA GLY A 432 -3.74 -1.01 -17.98
C GLY A 432 -5.25 -0.76 -17.92
N ARG A 433 -5.91 -1.19 -16.83
CA ARG A 433 -7.36 -1.09 -16.58
C ARG A 433 -8.22 -1.48 -17.79
N PRO A 434 -8.19 -2.76 -18.22
CA PRO A 434 -8.99 -3.21 -19.36
C PRO A 434 -10.48 -3.01 -19.08
N ALA A 435 -11.25 -2.51 -20.05
CA ALA A 435 -12.71 -2.31 -19.91
C ALA A 435 -13.53 -3.61 -19.88
N GLU A 436 -12.87 -4.78 -19.91
CA GLU A 436 -13.53 -6.08 -19.90
C GLU A 436 -13.99 -6.45 -18.50
N GLU A 437 -15.26 -6.84 -18.36
CA GLU A 437 -15.86 -7.35 -17.10
C GLU A 437 -15.04 -8.50 -16.48
N HIS A 438 -14.29 -9.25 -17.30
CA HIS A 438 -13.48 -10.39 -16.87
C HIS A 438 -12.16 -9.97 -16.20
N ALA A 439 -11.68 -8.73 -16.40
CA ALA A 439 -10.44 -8.25 -15.82
C ALA A 439 -10.56 -8.06 -14.30
N GLU A 440 -11.63 -7.45 -13.84
CA GLU A 440 -11.91 -7.26 -12.41
C GLU A 440 -12.13 -8.58 -11.67
N VAL A 441 -12.80 -9.53 -12.33
CA VAL A 441 -12.98 -10.86 -11.76
C VAL A 441 -11.64 -11.57 -11.62
N LYS A 442 -10.76 -11.51 -12.64
CA LYS A 442 -9.40 -12.07 -12.57
C LYS A 442 -8.53 -11.41 -11.50
N ALA A 443 -8.67 -10.09 -11.29
CA ALA A 443 -7.98 -9.37 -10.23
C ALA A 443 -8.47 -9.79 -8.84
N SER A 444 -9.78 -9.89 -8.63
CA SER A 444 -10.43 -10.41 -7.40
C SER A 444 -9.99 -11.84 -7.09
N VAL A 445 -9.94 -12.64 -8.15
CA VAL A 445 -9.09 -13.81 -8.38
C VAL A 445 -7.79 -13.87 -7.55
N ILE A 446 -6.85 -13.05 -8.03
CA ILE A 446 -5.47 -12.97 -7.54
C ILE A 446 -5.44 -12.45 -6.10
N ALA A 447 -6.23 -11.41 -5.81
CA ALA A 447 -6.34 -10.87 -4.46
C ALA A 447 -6.76 -11.94 -3.45
N ARG A 448 -7.78 -12.76 -3.76
CA ARG A 448 -8.19 -13.88 -2.92
C ARG A 448 -7.04 -14.86 -2.67
N ASP A 449 -6.27 -15.22 -3.70
CA ASP A 449 -5.18 -16.19 -3.55
C ASP A 449 -4.08 -15.65 -2.64
N VAL A 450 -3.71 -14.38 -2.81
CA VAL A 450 -2.75 -13.70 -1.95
C VAL A 450 -3.25 -13.69 -0.51
N LEU A 451 -4.53 -13.38 -0.27
CA LEU A 451 -5.12 -13.45 1.06
C LEU A 451 -5.04 -14.86 1.65
N LEU A 452 -5.39 -15.89 0.88
CA LEU A 452 -5.32 -17.28 1.35
C LEU A 452 -3.88 -17.70 1.69
N GLY A 453 -2.90 -17.23 0.91
CA GLY A 453 -1.48 -17.39 1.20
C GLY A 453 -1.01 -16.68 2.48
N CYS A 454 -1.74 -15.65 2.93
CA CYS A 454 -1.47 -14.97 4.20
C CYS A 454 -2.04 -15.71 5.42
N SER A 455 -2.76 -16.82 5.26
CA SER A 455 -3.28 -17.55 6.43
C SER A 455 -2.14 -18.15 7.24
N ARG A 456 -2.00 -17.73 8.50
CA ARG A 456 -1.09 -18.34 9.49
C ARG A 456 -1.38 -19.82 9.70
N THR A 457 -2.65 -20.20 9.60
CA THR A 457 -3.07 -21.60 9.80
C THR A 457 -2.54 -22.50 8.69
N GLN A 458 -2.52 -21.99 7.45
CA GLN A 458 -1.93 -22.70 6.32
C GLN A 458 -0.41 -22.49 6.26
N GLY A 459 0.09 -21.26 6.18
CA GLY A 459 1.53 -20.99 6.04
C GLY A 459 2.36 -21.47 7.23
N GLY A 460 1.86 -21.32 8.46
CA GLY A 460 2.52 -21.85 9.66
C GLY A 460 2.39 -23.37 9.78
N GLY A 461 1.24 -23.93 9.37
CA GLY A 461 1.01 -25.37 9.28
C GLY A 461 1.92 -26.03 8.24
N ASP A 462 1.99 -25.47 7.04
CA ASP A 462 2.86 -25.93 5.94
C ASP A 462 4.33 -25.76 6.32
N THR A 463 4.71 -24.67 6.99
CA THR A 463 6.09 -24.52 7.51
C THR A 463 6.40 -25.60 8.55
N PHE A 464 5.48 -25.86 9.47
CA PHE A 464 5.63 -26.90 10.48
C PHE A 464 5.70 -28.29 9.85
N ASP A 465 4.80 -28.59 8.91
CA ASP A 465 4.72 -29.86 8.18
C ASP A 465 5.99 -30.04 7.31
N ALA A 466 6.56 -28.97 6.74
CA ALA A 466 7.84 -29.00 6.04
C ALA A 466 9.01 -29.31 6.97
N VAL A 467 9.08 -28.65 8.13
CA VAL A 467 10.09 -28.95 9.14
C VAL A 467 9.94 -30.38 9.64
N GLN A 468 8.72 -30.85 9.88
CA GLN A 468 8.45 -32.22 10.30
C GLN A 468 8.78 -33.23 9.21
N LEU A 469 8.52 -32.94 7.94
CA LEU A 469 8.89 -33.83 6.84
C LEU A 469 10.41 -33.92 6.67
N LEU A 470 11.11 -32.77 6.73
CA LEU A 470 12.55 -32.68 6.52
C LEU A 470 13.36 -33.24 7.70
N PHE A 471 12.89 -33.02 8.92
CA PHE A 471 13.66 -33.28 10.15
C PHE A 471 12.96 -34.23 11.13
N GLY A 472 11.68 -34.53 10.92
CA GLY A 472 10.89 -35.43 11.76
C GLY A 472 10.97 -36.87 11.28
N SER A 473 11.90 -37.63 11.84
CA SER A 473 11.74 -39.08 11.96
C SER A 473 10.78 -39.36 13.12
N ASN A 474 9.66 -40.03 12.84
CA ASN A 474 8.60 -40.35 13.82
C ASN A 474 9.07 -41.14 15.07
N ASP A 475 10.34 -41.54 15.18
CA ASP A 475 10.89 -42.29 16.33
C ASP A 475 12.17 -41.70 16.95
N GLN A 476 12.71 -40.59 16.45
CA GLN A 476 13.88 -39.94 17.06
C GLN A 476 13.65 -38.44 17.07
N GLY A 477 13.28 -37.94 18.25
CA GLY A 477 12.93 -36.55 18.49
C GLY A 477 13.96 -35.59 17.89
N LEU A 478 13.45 -34.51 17.29
CA LEU A 478 14.22 -33.38 16.80
C LEU A 478 15.30 -32.99 17.82
N VAL A 479 16.57 -33.33 17.54
CA VAL A 479 17.68 -32.88 18.38
C VAL A 479 17.96 -31.43 18.01
N LEU A 480 17.25 -30.51 18.64
CA LEU A 480 17.62 -29.11 18.68
C LEU A 480 18.91 -29.00 19.49
N CYS A 481 20.06 -28.96 18.81
CA CYS A 481 21.29 -28.51 19.43
C CYS A 481 21.11 -27.05 19.83
N LYS A 482 20.81 -26.82 21.11
CA LYS A 482 20.83 -25.50 21.72
C LYS A 482 22.25 -24.94 21.54
N PRO A 483 22.45 -23.80 20.86
CA PRO A 483 23.78 -23.22 20.80
C PRO A 483 24.18 -22.77 22.20
N ASP A 484 25.21 -23.40 22.76
CA ASP A 484 25.85 -22.96 24.01
C ASP A 484 26.63 -21.67 23.74
N ALA A 485 25.96 -20.52 23.76
CA ALA A 485 26.58 -19.23 24.05
C ALA A 485 25.53 -18.13 24.34
N PRO A 486 25.79 -17.22 25.29
CA PRO A 486 24.95 -16.05 25.52
C PRO A 486 25.23 -14.99 24.45
N THR A 487 24.24 -14.63 23.65
CA THR A 487 24.34 -13.49 22.73
C THR A 487 23.60 -12.28 23.29
N GLU A 488 24.33 -11.16 23.32
CA GLU A 488 23.84 -9.82 23.68
C GLU A 488 22.61 -9.40 22.85
N PRO A 489 21.76 -8.51 23.40
CA PRO A 489 20.54 -8.07 22.73
C PRO A 489 20.85 -7.25 21.48
N ILE A 490 20.22 -7.62 20.37
CA ILE A 490 20.11 -6.77 19.17
C ILE A 490 19.17 -5.61 19.54
N LEU A 491 19.73 -4.41 19.61
CA LEU A 491 18.96 -3.16 19.66
C LEU A 491 18.25 -2.98 18.32
N VAL A 492 16.93 -2.78 18.40
CA VAL A 492 16.08 -2.31 17.29
C VAL A 492 16.26 -0.81 17.12
#